data_AF-A0A9D6QMI0-F1
#
_entry.id   AF-A0A9D6QMI0-F1
#
_cell.length_a   1.000
_cell.length_b   1.000
_cell.length_c   1.000
_cell.angle_alpha   90.00
_cell.angle_beta   90.00
_cell.angle_gamma   90.00
#
_symmetry.space_group_name_H-M   'P 1'
#
loop_
_entity.id
_entity.type
_entity.pdbx_description
1 polymer ?
#
loop_
_entity_poly.entity_id
_entity_poly.type
_entity_poly.pdbx_seq_one_letter_code
_entity_poly.pdbx_strand_id
1 'polypeptide(L)'
;MSKRFLRWVETWIEENIPPGANPDIESNEAKAKRLTEKLFAEAAAAGFTNFETEEERERVSPRVMSAVADSTDFDIDAYHLKTQLAGENEDGD
;
A
#
# COMPACT_ATOMS: atom_id res chain seq x y z
N MET A 1 20.75 4.52 -9.25
CA MET A 1 19.62 5.04 -8.47
C MET A 1 19.09 6.35 -9.05
N SER A 2 18.04 6.26 -9.86
CA SER A 2 17.31 7.42 -10.38
C SER A 2 16.37 7.97 -9.30
N LYS A 3 16.78 9.03 -8.59
CA LYS A 3 15.94 9.74 -7.59
C LYS A 3 14.57 10.18 -8.16
N ARG A 4 14.52 10.45 -9.46
CA ARG A 4 13.29 10.81 -10.20
C ARG A 4 12.29 9.65 -10.25
N PHE A 5 12.78 8.43 -10.52
CA PHE A 5 11.92 7.25 -10.60
C PHE A 5 11.33 6.91 -9.23
N LEU A 6 12.15 6.90 -8.18
CA LEU A 6 11.68 6.64 -6.82
C LEU A 6 10.61 7.65 -6.36
N ARG A 7 10.82 8.95 -6.64
CA ARG A 7 9.83 9.97 -6.30
C ARG A 7 8.53 9.81 -7.07
N TRP A 8 8.61 9.40 -8.35
CA TRP A 8 7.44 9.10 -9.15
C TRP A 8 6.69 7.87 -8.63
N VAL A 9 7.41 6.82 -8.23
CA VAL A 9 6.84 5.61 -7.62
C VAL A 9 6.11 5.94 -6.31
N GLU A 10 6.67 6.78 -5.45
CA GLU A 10 6.03 7.21 -4.20
C GLU A 10 4.69 7.90 -4.47
N THR A 11 4.68 8.90 -5.37
CA THR A 11 3.44 9.58 -5.78
C THR A 11 2.43 8.62 -6.40
N TRP A 12 2.89 7.72 -7.28
CA TRP A 12 2.01 6.73 -7.90
C TRP A 12 1.35 5.81 -6.86
N ILE A 13 2.12 5.37 -5.85
CA ILE A 13 1.62 4.52 -4.76
C ILE A 13 0.55 5.28 -3.95
N GLU A 14 0.79 6.54 -3.58
CA GLU A 14 -0.18 7.35 -2.85
C GLU A 14 -1.49 7.54 -3.63
N GLU A 15 -1.41 7.74 -4.95
CA GLU A 15 -2.59 7.94 -5.81
C GLU A 15 -3.36 6.64 -6.11
N ASN A 16 -2.66 5.49 -6.23
CA ASN A 16 -3.25 4.22 -6.65
C ASN A 16 -3.55 3.27 -5.49
N ILE A 17 -2.96 3.48 -4.31
CA ILE A 17 -3.10 2.66 -3.12
C ILE A 17 -3.49 3.56 -1.93
N PRO A 18 -4.69 4.15 -1.94
CA PRO A 18 -5.11 5.00 -0.83
C PRO A 18 -5.26 4.19 0.48
N PRO A 19 -4.84 4.74 1.63
CA PRO A 19 -4.94 4.08 2.92
C PRO A 19 -6.41 3.79 3.27
N GLY A 20 -6.70 2.59 3.77
CA GLY A 20 -8.05 2.16 4.17
C GLY A 20 -8.97 1.76 3.00
N ALA A 21 -8.52 1.84 1.75
CA ALA A 21 -9.29 1.35 0.61
C ALA A 21 -9.06 -0.16 0.40
N ASN A 22 -9.69 -0.98 1.25
CA ASN A 22 -9.76 -2.42 1.03
C ASN A 22 -11.20 -2.94 0.96
N PRO A 23 -11.92 -2.71 -0.17
CA PRO A 23 -13.21 -3.34 -0.45
C PRO A 23 -13.10 -4.75 -1.08
N ASP A 24 -11.91 -5.26 -1.39
CA ASP A 24 -11.73 -6.46 -2.21
C ASP A 24 -11.33 -7.72 -1.44
N ILE A 25 -11.90 -8.85 -1.88
CA ILE A 25 -11.72 -10.22 -1.39
C ILE A 25 -10.35 -10.80 -1.87
N GLU A 26 -9.52 -10.00 -2.53
CA GLU A 26 -8.23 -10.37 -3.10
C GLU A 26 -7.11 -10.36 -2.04
N SER A 27 -6.27 -11.41 -2.02
CA SER A 27 -5.10 -11.46 -1.14
C SER A 27 -4.09 -10.35 -1.47
N ASN A 28 -3.43 -9.81 -0.43
CA ASN A 28 -2.41 -8.77 -0.54
C ASN A 28 -1.33 -9.07 -1.60
N GLU A 29 -0.92 -10.34 -1.73
CA GLU A 29 0.07 -10.76 -2.73
C GLU A 29 -0.44 -10.61 -4.17
N ALA A 30 -1.70 -10.97 -4.44
CA ALA A 30 -2.30 -10.82 -5.76
C ALA A 30 -2.49 -9.34 -6.12
N LYS A 31 -2.95 -8.54 -5.16
CA LYS A 31 -3.08 -7.07 -5.29
C LYS A 31 -1.74 -6.42 -5.55
N ALA A 32 -0.71 -6.76 -4.77
CA ALA A 32 0.65 -6.23 -4.95
C ALA A 32 1.24 -6.60 -6.31
N LYS A 33 1.04 -7.85 -6.78
CA LYS A 33 1.51 -8.28 -8.10
C LYS A 33 0.86 -7.47 -9.22
N ARG A 34 -0.47 -7.34 -9.21
CA ARG A 34 -1.23 -6.57 -10.20
C ARG A 34 -0.82 -5.09 -10.21
N LEU A 35 -0.66 -4.48 -9.04
CA LEU A 35 -0.24 -3.08 -8.91
C LEU A 35 1.20 -2.88 -9.36
N THR A 36 2.09 -3.83 -9.08
CA THR A 36 3.48 -3.80 -9.55
C THR A 36 3.54 -3.84 -11.09
N GLU A 37 2.76 -4.72 -11.72
CA GLU A 37 2.67 -4.79 -13.20
C GLU A 37 2.11 -3.48 -13.80
N LYS A 38 1.07 -2.91 -13.17
CA LYS A 38 0.48 -1.63 -13.58
C LYS A 38 1.49 -0.49 -13.47
N LEU A 39 2.21 -0.40 -12.35
CA LEU A 39 3.24 0.61 -12.10
C LEU A 39 4.31 0.61 -13.20
N PHE A 40 4.81 -0.57 -13.60
CA PHE A 40 5.82 -0.65 -14.65
C PHE A 40 5.29 -0.27 -16.02
N ALA A 41 4.05 -0.63 -16.35
CA ALA A 41 3.41 -0.19 -17.59
C ALA A 41 3.26 1.34 -17.64
N GLU A 42 2.86 1.97 -16.53
CA GLU A 42 2.73 3.41 -16.42
C GLU A 42 4.08 4.13 -16.38
N ALA A 43 5.11 3.51 -15.79
CA ALA A 43 6.46 4.02 -15.84
C ALA A 43 7.00 4.10 -17.27
N ALA A 44 6.76 3.05 -18.08
CA ALA A 44 7.10 3.06 -19.49
C ALA A 44 6.34 4.16 -20.25
N ALA A 45 5.06 4.36 -19.96
CA ALA A 45 4.25 5.44 -20.53
C ALA A 45 4.73 6.85 -20.10
N ALA A 46 5.27 6.98 -18.89
CA ALA A 46 5.88 8.20 -18.37
C ALA A 46 7.30 8.48 -18.92
N GLY A 47 7.80 7.60 -19.79
CA GLY A 47 9.09 7.74 -20.46
C GLY A 47 10.29 7.27 -19.65
N PHE A 48 10.08 6.45 -18.60
CA PHE A 48 11.17 5.76 -17.92
C PHE A 48 11.67 4.60 -18.78
N THR A 49 12.99 4.39 -18.79
CA THR A 49 13.59 3.30 -19.55
C THR A 49 13.45 1.97 -18.82
N ASN A 50 13.38 0.87 -19.56
CA ASN A 50 13.37 -0.48 -18.98
C ASN A 50 14.55 -0.69 -18.02
N PHE A 51 15.73 -0.18 -18.38
CA PHE A 51 16.92 -0.24 -17.53
C PHE A 51 16.71 0.43 -16.17
N GLU A 52 16.18 1.65 -16.13
CA GLU A 52 15.87 2.34 -14.86
C GLU A 52 14.81 1.60 -14.05
N THR A 53 13.80 1.04 -14.71
CA THR A 53 12.74 0.29 -14.02
C THR A 53 13.21 -1.05 -13.50
N GLU A 54 14.08 -1.76 -14.22
CA GLU A 54 14.61 -3.08 -13.85
C GLU A 54 15.62 -2.96 -12.72
N GLU A 55 16.53 -1.98 -12.76
CA GLU A 55 17.48 -1.72 -11.68
C GLU A 55 16.79 -1.35 -10.35
N GLU A 56 15.62 -0.72 -10.43
CA GLU A 56 14.86 -0.31 -9.26
C GLU A 56 13.74 -1.31 -8.91
N ARG A 57 13.50 -2.35 -9.72
CA ARG A 57 12.42 -3.33 -9.52
C ARG A 57 12.51 -4.07 -8.20
N GLU A 58 13.72 -4.40 -7.78
CA GLU A 58 13.99 -5.02 -6.48
C GLU A 58 13.64 -4.09 -5.30
N ARG A 59 13.70 -2.77 -5.50
CA ARG A 59 13.34 -1.77 -4.48
C ARG A 59 11.86 -1.38 -4.51
N VAL A 60 11.23 -1.43 -5.68
CA VAL A 60 9.80 -1.08 -5.85
C VAL A 60 8.90 -2.18 -5.30
N SER A 61 9.19 -3.45 -5.59
CA SER A 61 8.39 -4.60 -5.15
C SER A 61 8.06 -4.58 -3.63
N PRO A 62 9.03 -4.44 -2.72
CA PRO A 62 8.75 -4.38 -1.29
C PRO A 62 7.98 -3.11 -0.87
N ARG A 63 8.15 -1.98 -1.56
CA ARG A 63 7.42 -0.73 -1.26
C ARG A 63 5.94 -0.84 -1.63
N VAL A 64 5.63 -1.39 -2.80
CA VAL A 64 4.25 -1.66 -3.22
C VAL A 64 3.59 -2.65 -2.26
N MET A 65 4.29 -3.72 -1.89
CA MET A 65 3.76 -4.69 -0.92
C MET A 65 3.51 -4.06 0.45
N SER A 66 4.42 -3.21 0.94
CA SER A 66 4.23 -2.49 2.20
C SER A 66 3.03 -1.55 2.14
N ALA A 67 2.85 -0.80 1.04
CA ALA A 67 1.72 0.10 0.89
C ALA A 67 0.38 -0.65 0.79
N VAL A 68 0.36 -1.81 0.12
CA VAL A 68 -0.83 -2.69 0.07
C VAL A 68 -1.16 -3.27 1.46
N ALA A 69 -0.15 -3.65 2.23
CA ALA A 69 -0.33 -4.15 3.59
C ALA A 69 -0.82 -3.02 4.53
N ASP A 70 -0.20 -1.84 4.47
CA ASP A 70 -0.52 -0.66 5.28
C ASP A 70 -1.91 -0.10 4.98
N SER A 71 -2.34 -0.10 3.72
CA SER A 71 -3.72 0.25 3.35
C SER A 71 -4.78 -0.75 3.83
N THR A 72 -4.36 -1.90 4.37
CA THR A 72 -5.22 -2.87 5.06
C THR A 72 -5.20 -2.68 6.58
N ASP A 73 -4.22 -1.94 7.12
CA ASP A 73 -4.11 -1.56 8.53
C ASP A 73 -5.09 -0.41 8.86
N PHE A 74 -6.34 -0.54 8.42
CA PHE A 74 -7.44 0.05 9.16
C PHE A 74 -7.63 -0.80 10.42
N ASP A 75 -6.67 -0.67 11.33
CA ASP A 75 -6.87 -0.67 12.78
C ASP A 75 -7.93 -1.66 13.31
N ILE A 76 -7.61 -2.96 13.30
CA ILE A 76 -8.28 -3.89 14.22
C ILE A 76 -8.01 -3.45 15.67
N ASP A 77 -6.90 -2.75 15.94
CA ASP A 77 -6.58 -2.17 17.25
C ASP A 77 -7.53 -1.00 17.61
N ALA A 78 -7.81 -0.05 16.71
CA ALA A 78 -8.78 1.01 17.00
C ALA A 78 -10.25 0.54 17.15
N TYR A 79 -10.62 -0.62 16.57
CA TYR A 79 -11.94 -1.22 16.83
C TYR A 79 -11.98 -1.96 18.19
N HIS A 80 -10.87 -2.56 18.62
CA HIS A 80 -10.75 -3.18 19.94
C HIS A 80 -10.62 -2.17 21.09
N LEU A 81 -10.03 -0.99 20.85
CA LEU A 81 -9.89 0.04 21.89
C LEU A 81 -11.23 0.69 22.29
N LYS A 82 -12.20 0.78 21.36
CA LYS A 82 -13.57 1.24 21.68
C LYS A 82 -14.40 0.20 22.43
N THR A 83 -14.13 -1.08 22.22
CA THR A 83 -14.89 -2.17 22.86
C THR A 83 -14.46 -2.36 24.32
N GLN A 84 -13.20 -2.08 24.67
CA GLN A 84 -12.76 -2.10 26.07
C GLN A 84 -13.26 -0.90 26.89
N LEU A 85 -13.42 0.28 26.28
CA LEU A 85 -13.88 1.47 27.03
C LEU A 85 -15.41 1.49 27.26
N ALA A 86 -16.19 0.72 26.49
CA ALA A 86 -17.63 0.61 26.67
C ALA A 86 -18.06 -0.43 27.72
N GLY A 87 -17.11 -1.21 28.27
CA GLY A 87 -17.37 -2.24 29.28
C GLY A 87 -17.04 -1.84 30.72
N GLU A 88 -16.32 -0.74 30.95
CA GLU A 88 -15.92 -0.26 32.30
C GLU A 88 -16.78 0.92 32.80
N ASN A 89 -18.08 0.96 32.46
CA ASN A 89 -18.98 1.98 33.01
C ASN A 89 -20.36 1.45 33.41
N GLU A 90 -20.51 0.13 33.60
CA GLU A 90 -21.67 -0.49 34.26
C GLU A 90 -21.15 -1.39 35.41
N ASP A 91 -21.81 -1.29 36.56
CA ASP A 91 -21.45 -1.80 37.90
C ASP A 91 -20.32 -1.04 38.64
N GLY A 92 -20.59 0.00 39.43
CA GLY A 92 -21.87 0.37 40.01
C GLY A 92 -22.31 -0.50 41.19
N ASP A 93 -21.41 -0.86 42.11
CA ASP A 93 -21.72 -1.09 43.54
C ASP A 93 -20.48 -0.84 44.43
#